data_AF-A0A519UKR2-F1
#
_entry.id   AF-A0A519UKR2-F1
#
_cell.length_a   1.000
_cell.length_b   1.000
_cell.length_c   1.000
_cell.angle_alpha   90.00
_cell.angle_beta   90.00
_cell.angle_gamma   90.00
#
_symmetry.space_group_name_H-M   'P 1'
#
loop_
_entity.id
_entity.type
_entity.pdbx_description
1 polymer ?
#
loop_
_entity_poly.entity_id
_entity_poly.type
_entity_poly.pdbx_seq_one_letter_code
_entity_poly.pdbx_strand_id
1 'polypeptide(L)'
;EEPPANTLFILVAQNQEQILSTILSRTQIVKIPKLSDEKIEDYLIQKASLSENQATEYSFLADGNLIAAKTLLKDTPNNNAGHFAEWLRMGFSNKVPAMIDFTEDMAKWGRENQKNFLRYGINFLRECSLIISGADDLVKLPHQTLEVAKKLSQHVLTLPMVEALINELEQAHYHIERNANPKILFLDVSLQIVKIIKFKTLPTGTQYIYG
;
A
#
# COMPACT_ATOMS: atom_id res chain seq x y z
N GLU A 1 -31.26 25.19 -0.33
CA GLU A 1 -31.20 26.40 -1.18
C GLU A 1 -31.46 27.66 -0.39
N GLU A 2 -32.35 27.63 0.59
CA GLU A 2 -32.52 28.73 1.52
C GLU A 2 -32.47 28.15 2.94
N PRO A 3 -31.27 27.94 3.50
CA PRO A 3 -31.15 27.51 4.89
C PRO A 3 -31.83 28.54 5.80
N PRO A 4 -32.51 28.09 6.88
CA PRO A 4 -32.90 29.00 7.94
C PRO A 4 -31.68 29.77 8.48
N ALA A 5 -31.90 30.97 9.01
CA ALA A 5 -30.86 31.75 9.66
C ALA A 5 -30.14 30.90 10.73
N ASN A 6 -28.82 31.08 10.86
CA ASN A 6 -27.94 30.31 11.75
C ASN A 6 -27.83 28.80 11.44
N THR A 7 -28.05 28.39 10.19
CA THR A 7 -27.84 26.99 9.77
C THR A 7 -26.54 26.85 8.98
N LEU A 8 -25.65 25.96 9.43
CA LEU A 8 -24.43 25.57 8.72
C LEU A 8 -24.54 24.11 8.25
N PHE A 9 -24.26 23.88 6.96
CA PHE A 9 -24.14 22.54 6.40
C PHE A 9 -22.67 22.20 6.21
N ILE A 10 -22.26 21.03 6.74
CA ILE A 10 -20.94 20.45 6.51
C ILE A 10 -21.16 19.12 5.80
N LEU A 11 -20.67 19.02 4.56
CA LEU A 11 -20.77 17.83 3.74
C LEU A 11 -19.37 17.25 3.54
N VAL A 12 -19.23 15.94 3.70
CA VAL A 12 -17.95 15.23 3.55
C VAL A 12 -18.13 14.14 2.49
N ALA A 13 -17.26 14.12 1.49
CA ALA A 13 -17.29 13.15 0.40
C ALA A 13 -15.88 12.69 0.05
N GLN A 14 -15.73 11.40 -0.29
CA GLN A 14 -14.43 10.83 -0.69
C GLN A 14 -14.15 11.03 -2.19
N ASN A 15 -15.19 11.02 -3.04
CA ASN A 15 -15.08 11.30 -4.46
C ASN A 15 -16.06 12.41 -4.87
N GLN A 16 -15.52 13.56 -5.26
CA GLN A 16 -16.30 14.72 -5.69
C GLN A 16 -17.10 14.44 -6.98
N GLU A 17 -16.57 13.62 -7.89
CA GLU A 17 -17.20 13.34 -9.19
C GLU A 17 -18.50 12.54 -9.06
N GLN A 18 -18.68 11.84 -7.94
CA GLN A 18 -19.90 11.11 -7.63
C GLN A 18 -20.98 12.01 -7.00
N ILE A 19 -20.68 13.27 -6.71
CA ILE A 19 -21.63 14.22 -6.13
C ILE A 19 -22.38 14.95 -7.24
N LEU A 20 -23.69 15.08 -7.07
CA LEU A 20 -24.55 15.80 -8.02
C LEU A 20 -24.06 17.25 -8.22
N SER A 21 -23.97 17.67 -9.48
CA SER A 21 -23.52 19.01 -9.86
C SER A 21 -24.35 20.13 -9.22
N THR A 22 -25.63 19.89 -8.96
CA THR A 22 -26.56 20.82 -8.31
C THR A 22 -26.27 21.04 -6.82
N ILE A 23 -25.62 20.08 -6.15
CA ILE A 23 -25.12 20.25 -4.78
C ILE A 23 -23.80 21.01 -4.83
N LEU A 24 -22.90 20.61 -5.73
CA LEU A 24 -21.59 21.24 -5.87
C LEU A 24 -21.71 22.74 -6.19
N SER A 25 -22.65 23.14 -7.05
CA SER A 25 -22.86 24.55 -7.42
C SER A 25 -23.32 25.45 -6.27
N ARG A 26 -23.75 24.87 -5.14
CA ARG A 26 -24.30 25.57 -3.97
C ARG A 26 -23.47 25.35 -2.71
N THR A 27 -22.29 24.77 -2.84
CA THR A 27 -21.38 24.49 -1.73
C THR A 27 -20.02 25.13 -1.97
N GLN A 28 -19.33 25.48 -0.89
CA GLN A 28 -17.93 25.88 -0.97
C GLN A 28 -17.06 24.63 -0.83
N ILE A 29 -16.32 24.30 -1.88
CA ILE A 29 -15.44 23.14 -1.88
C ILE A 29 -14.15 23.50 -1.14
N VAL A 30 -13.88 22.77 -0.06
CA VAL A 30 -12.60 22.82 0.65
C VAL A 30 -11.92 21.46 0.46
N LYS A 31 -10.84 21.44 -0.33
CA LYS A 31 -10.03 20.23 -0.51
C LYS A 31 -9.09 20.07 0.68
N ILE A 32 -9.15 18.93 1.35
CA ILE A 32 -8.20 18.57 2.40
C ILE A 32 -7.08 17.75 1.75
N PRO A 33 -5.89 18.33 1.53
CA PRO A 33 -4.78 17.56 0.97
C PRO A 33 -4.29 16.53 1.99
N LYS A 34 -3.69 15.46 1.48
CA LYS A 34 -2.87 14.55 2.28
C LYS A 34 -1.75 15.34 2.97
N LEU A 35 -1.40 14.92 4.19
CA LEU A 35 -0.19 15.45 4.84
C LEU A 35 1.05 14.95 4.08
N SER A 36 2.11 15.75 4.09
CA SER A 36 3.40 15.25 3.62
C SER A 36 3.97 14.25 4.61
N ASP A 37 4.81 13.37 4.10
CA ASP A 37 5.45 12.32 4.89
C ASP A 37 6.30 12.96 6.00
N GLU A 38 7.01 14.06 5.74
CA GLU A 38 7.80 14.76 6.77
C GLU A 38 6.92 15.27 7.93
N LYS A 39 5.71 15.78 7.63
CA LYS A 39 4.79 16.25 8.67
C LYS A 39 4.27 15.12 9.55
N ILE A 40 4.07 13.93 8.98
CA ILE A 40 3.64 12.76 9.76
C ILE A 40 4.82 12.23 10.58
N GLU A 41 6.03 12.16 10.01
CA GLU A 41 7.25 11.77 10.71
C GLU A 41 7.50 12.68 11.92
N ASP A 42 7.51 14.00 11.71
CA ASP A 42 7.67 15.00 12.78
C ASP A 42 6.66 14.80 13.91
N TYR A 43 5.39 14.57 13.54
CA TYR A 43 4.35 14.29 14.52
C TYR A 43 4.64 13.00 15.31
N LEU A 44 5.04 11.92 14.64
CA LEU A 44 5.32 10.64 15.27
C LEU A 44 6.54 10.70 16.19
N ILE A 45 7.61 11.40 15.79
CA ILE A 45 8.80 11.60 16.62
C ILE A 45 8.44 12.45 17.84
N GLN A 46 7.84 13.63 17.63
CA GLN A 46 7.63 14.60 18.71
C GLN A 46 6.50 14.21 19.67
N LYS A 47 5.42 13.59 19.18
CA LYS A 47 4.22 13.31 19.97
C LYS A 47 4.09 11.85 20.38
N ALA A 48 4.66 10.92 19.61
CA ALA A 48 4.63 9.49 19.93
C ALA A 48 5.98 8.93 20.40
N SER A 49 7.05 9.75 20.42
CA SER A 49 8.40 9.36 20.87
C SER A 49 8.96 8.14 20.13
N LEU A 50 8.60 7.98 18.85
CA LEU A 50 9.16 6.93 18.01
C LEU A 50 10.59 7.26 17.62
N SER A 51 11.38 6.20 17.34
CA SER A 51 12.65 6.37 16.63
C SER A 51 12.41 6.88 15.21
N GLU A 52 13.39 7.58 14.65
CA GLU A 52 13.35 8.11 13.28
C GLU A 52 12.98 7.02 12.26
N ASN A 53 13.63 5.85 12.34
CA ASN A 53 13.35 4.72 11.46
C ASN A 53 11.88 4.25 11.53
N GLN A 54 11.31 4.17 12.74
CA GLN A 54 9.91 3.77 12.91
C GLN A 54 8.94 4.86 12.44
N ALA A 55 9.26 6.13 12.70
CA ALA A 55 8.47 7.25 12.23
C ALA A 55 8.40 7.29 10.69
N THR A 56 9.53 7.05 10.03
CA THR A 56 9.62 6.96 8.57
C THR A 56 8.81 5.79 8.02
N GLU A 57 8.93 4.59 8.59
CA GLU A 57 8.13 3.45 8.16
C GLU A 57 6.63 3.72 8.33
N TYR A 58 6.23 4.29 9.46
CA TYR A 58 4.82 4.55 9.77
C TYR A 58 4.25 5.68 8.93
N SER A 59 5.06 6.69 8.61
CA SER A 59 4.69 7.77 7.69
C SER A 59 4.43 7.24 6.28
N PHE A 60 5.34 6.39 5.79
CA PHE A 60 5.21 5.73 4.50
C PHE A 60 3.95 4.85 4.41
N LEU A 61 3.65 4.09 5.49
CA LEU A 61 2.42 3.30 5.59
C LEU A 61 1.16 4.15 5.69
N ALA A 62 1.25 5.31 6.32
CA ALA A 62 0.13 6.20 6.53
C ALA A 62 -0.30 6.92 5.25
N ASP A 63 0.58 7.07 4.25
CA ASP A 63 0.28 7.70 2.95
C ASP A 63 -0.50 9.03 3.12
N GLY A 64 0.03 9.89 3.99
CA GLY A 64 -0.55 11.19 4.30
C GLY A 64 -1.78 11.18 5.23
N ASN A 65 -2.21 10.01 5.73
CA ASN A 65 -3.31 9.86 6.67
C ASN A 65 -2.84 9.75 8.13
N LEU A 66 -2.93 10.85 8.88
CA LEU A 66 -2.54 10.89 10.29
C LEU A 66 -3.32 9.90 11.19
N ILE A 67 -4.57 9.59 10.86
CA ILE A 67 -5.37 8.62 11.62
C ILE A 67 -4.82 7.20 11.40
N ALA A 68 -4.42 6.89 10.17
CA ALA A 68 -3.73 5.63 9.88
C ALA A 68 -2.41 5.54 10.65
N ALA A 69 -1.58 6.59 10.62
CA ALA A 69 -0.33 6.66 11.39
C ALA A 69 -0.53 6.41 12.89
N LYS A 70 -1.58 7.00 13.48
CA LYS A 70 -1.92 6.78 14.91
C LYS A 70 -2.39 5.37 15.22
N THR A 71 -3.03 4.70 14.26
CA THR A 71 -3.44 3.30 14.42
C THR A 71 -2.21 2.39 14.50
N LEU A 72 -1.19 2.66 13.67
CA LEU A 72 0.08 1.91 13.68
C LEU A 72 0.83 2.00 15.02
N LEU A 73 0.63 3.07 15.81
CA LEU A 73 1.20 3.20 17.16
C LEU A 73 0.66 2.16 18.15
N LYS A 74 -0.52 1.59 17.88
CA LYS A 74 -1.14 0.56 18.72
C LYS A 74 -0.71 -0.85 18.32
N ASP A 75 -0.16 -1.00 17.13
CA ASP A 75 0.27 -2.27 16.59
C ASP A 75 1.69 -2.60 17.07
N THR A 76 1.99 -3.90 17.12
CA THR A 76 3.37 -4.34 17.39
C THR A 76 4.22 -4.00 16.17
N PRO A 77 5.37 -3.31 16.33
CA PRO A 77 6.26 -3.03 15.21
C PRO A 77 6.59 -4.31 14.45
N ASN A 78 6.32 -4.33 13.15
CA ASN A 78 6.63 -5.44 12.26
C ASN A 78 7.60 -4.97 11.18
N ASN A 79 8.61 -5.77 10.84
CA ASN A 79 9.59 -5.42 9.81
C ASN A 79 9.00 -5.66 8.41
N ASN A 80 7.99 -4.87 8.03
CA ASN A 80 7.26 -5.09 6.78
C ASN A 80 8.19 -4.97 5.57
N ALA A 81 9.11 -4.00 5.61
CA ALA A 81 10.10 -3.79 4.56
C ALA A 81 10.97 -5.03 4.31
N GLY A 82 11.57 -5.58 5.37
CA GLY A 82 12.41 -6.76 5.29
C GLY A 82 11.63 -7.99 4.82
N HIS A 83 10.46 -8.22 5.44
CA HIS A 83 9.59 -9.35 5.09
C HIS A 83 9.10 -9.29 3.64
N PHE A 84 8.73 -8.12 3.14
CA PHE A 84 8.24 -7.97 1.77
C PHE A 84 9.36 -8.17 0.75
N ALA A 85 10.55 -7.61 1.01
CA ALA A 85 11.73 -7.84 0.17
C ALA A 85 12.14 -9.32 0.13
N GLU A 86 12.06 -10.02 1.26
CA GLU A 86 12.29 -11.46 1.33
C GLU A 86 11.25 -12.24 0.54
N TRP A 87 9.97 -11.89 0.67
CA TRP A 87 8.87 -12.54 -0.04
C TRP A 87 9.01 -12.42 -1.56
N LEU A 88 9.30 -11.22 -2.07
CA LEU A 88 9.58 -11.00 -3.50
C LEU A 88 10.80 -11.80 -3.97
N ARG A 89 11.86 -11.89 -3.16
CA ARG A 89 13.07 -12.68 -3.49
C ARG A 89 12.75 -14.17 -3.58
N MET A 90 11.92 -14.69 -2.67
CA MET A 90 11.45 -16.08 -2.72
C MET A 90 10.63 -16.35 -3.98
N GLY A 91 9.73 -15.42 -4.35
CA GLY A 91 8.95 -15.47 -5.58
C GLY A 91 9.83 -15.49 -6.84
N PHE A 92 10.78 -14.56 -6.94
CA PHE A 92 11.74 -14.50 -8.06
C PHE A 92 12.61 -15.76 -8.16
N SER A 93 13.01 -16.32 -7.02
CA SER A 93 13.85 -17.52 -6.96
C SER A 93 13.06 -18.83 -7.08
N ASN A 94 11.73 -18.77 -7.19
CA ASN A 94 10.83 -19.93 -7.16
C ASN A 94 11.06 -20.86 -5.95
N LYS A 95 11.32 -20.30 -4.77
CA LYS A 95 11.57 -21.06 -3.54
C LYS A 95 10.26 -21.44 -2.84
N VAL A 96 9.43 -22.25 -3.50
CA VAL A 96 8.10 -22.63 -3.01
C VAL A 96 8.10 -23.19 -1.58
N PRO A 97 9.01 -24.09 -1.16
CA PRO A 97 9.04 -24.56 0.22
C PRO A 97 9.24 -23.45 1.24
N ALA A 98 10.16 -22.52 0.99
CA ALA A 98 10.41 -21.38 1.88
C ALA A 98 9.22 -20.41 1.94
N MET A 99 8.46 -20.27 0.84
CA MET A 99 7.22 -19.49 0.86
C MET A 99 6.15 -20.14 1.71
N ILE A 100 6.03 -21.48 1.71
CA ILE A 100 5.09 -22.18 2.59
C ILE A 100 5.41 -21.84 4.04
N ASP A 101 6.66 -22.02 4.46
CA ASP A 101 7.10 -21.69 5.83
C ASP A 101 6.82 -20.23 6.19
N PHE A 102 7.14 -19.30 5.28
CA PHE A 102 6.87 -17.89 5.47
C PHE A 102 5.37 -17.59 5.64
N THR A 103 4.50 -18.22 4.84
CA THR A 103 3.04 -18.04 4.97
C THR A 103 2.48 -18.61 6.27
N GLU A 104 3.11 -19.67 6.82
CA GLU A 104 2.73 -20.21 8.12
C GLU A 104 3.06 -19.24 9.26
N ASP A 105 4.20 -18.54 9.15
CA ASP A 105 4.60 -17.52 10.11
C ASP A 105 3.73 -16.27 10.00
N MET A 106 3.44 -15.81 8.78
CA MET A 106 2.52 -14.69 8.53
C MET A 106 1.14 -14.91 9.14
N ALA A 107 0.65 -16.15 9.12
CA ALA A 107 -0.64 -16.49 9.72
C ALA A 107 -0.70 -16.21 11.24
N LYS A 108 0.45 -16.09 11.92
CA LYS A 108 0.57 -15.80 13.36
C LYS A 108 0.58 -14.31 13.68
N TRP A 109 0.78 -13.43 12.70
CA TRP A 109 1.02 -11.99 12.92
C TRP A 109 -0.21 -11.21 13.43
N GLY A 110 -1.39 -11.81 13.41
CA GLY A 110 -2.64 -11.12 13.70
C GLY A 110 -3.10 -10.27 12.52
N ARG A 111 -4.40 -9.95 12.52
CA ARG A 111 -5.09 -9.38 11.36
C ARG A 111 -4.55 -8.01 10.93
N GLU A 112 -4.34 -7.10 11.88
CA GLU A 112 -3.90 -5.74 11.54
C GLU A 112 -2.47 -5.75 10.97
N ASN A 113 -1.55 -6.56 11.52
CA ASN A 113 -0.21 -6.70 10.95
C ASN A 113 -0.23 -7.31 9.54
N GLN A 114 -1.10 -8.29 9.28
CA GLN A 114 -1.29 -8.84 7.92
C GLN A 114 -1.77 -7.76 6.93
N LYS A 115 -2.71 -6.90 7.36
CA LYS A 115 -3.20 -5.79 6.53
C LYS A 115 -2.11 -4.74 6.31
N ASN A 116 -1.36 -4.37 7.35
CA ASN A 116 -0.25 -3.42 7.27
C ASN A 116 0.84 -3.94 6.33
N PHE A 117 1.15 -5.24 6.38
CA PHE A 117 2.08 -5.89 5.46
C PHE A 117 1.63 -5.79 4.00
N LEU A 118 0.35 -6.08 3.72
CA LEU A 118 -0.20 -5.96 2.36
C LEU A 118 -0.21 -4.51 1.87
N ARG A 119 -0.58 -3.55 2.72
CA ARG A 119 -0.54 -2.11 2.43
C ARG A 119 0.88 -1.63 2.14
N TYR A 120 1.86 -2.09 2.92
CA TYR A 120 3.27 -1.83 2.68
C TYR A 120 3.65 -2.27 1.26
N GLY A 121 3.31 -3.51 0.90
CA GLY A 121 3.63 -4.07 -0.41
C GLY A 121 3.00 -3.30 -1.56
N ILE A 122 1.74 -2.89 -1.42
CA ILE A 122 1.03 -2.05 -2.40
C ILE A 122 1.75 -0.70 -2.59
N ASN A 123 2.07 0.00 -1.49
CA ASN A 123 2.76 1.28 -1.57
C ASN A 123 4.15 1.11 -2.20
N PHE A 124 4.93 0.11 -1.78
CA PHE A 124 6.23 -0.19 -2.36
C PHE A 124 6.16 -0.45 -3.88
N LEU A 125 5.14 -1.18 -4.35
CA LEU A 125 4.94 -1.44 -5.76
C LEU A 125 4.55 -0.17 -6.54
N ARG A 126 3.76 0.74 -5.94
CA ARG A 126 3.48 2.06 -6.53
C ARG A 126 4.75 2.88 -6.71
N GLU A 127 5.63 2.89 -5.71
CA GLU A 127 6.94 3.53 -5.81
C GLU A 127 7.78 2.91 -6.94
N CYS A 128 7.75 1.57 -7.09
CA CYS A 128 8.40 0.90 -8.22
C CYS A 128 7.85 1.36 -9.56
N SER A 129 6.53 1.61 -9.68
CA SER A 129 5.90 2.12 -10.91
C SER A 129 6.37 3.54 -11.28
N LEU A 130 6.62 4.40 -10.29
CA LEU A 130 7.18 5.73 -10.50
C LEU A 130 8.59 5.65 -11.09
N ILE A 131 9.44 4.77 -10.52
CA ILE A 131 10.80 4.50 -11.04
C ILE A 131 10.74 3.98 -12.48
N ILE A 132 9.86 3.02 -12.77
CA ILE A 132 9.72 2.46 -14.14
C ILE A 132 9.28 3.54 -15.13
N SER A 133 8.50 4.52 -14.68
CA SER A 133 8.00 5.63 -15.49
C SER A 133 8.99 6.80 -15.62
N GLY A 134 10.18 6.71 -15.01
CA GLY A 134 11.21 7.76 -15.02
C GLY A 134 10.91 8.95 -14.11
N ALA A 135 10.05 8.77 -13.11
CA ALA A 135 9.66 9.78 -12.13
C ALA A 135 10.35 9.58 -10.77
N ASP A 136 11.65 9.28 -10.79
CA ASP A 136 12.47 8.99 -9.60
C ASP A 136 12.40 10.09 -8.53
N ASP A 137 12.27 11.35 -8.93
CA ASP A 137 12.20 12.51 -8.02
C ASP A 137 10.93 12.52 -7.14
N LEU A 138 9.91 11.74 -7.50
CA LEU A 138 8.66 11.62 -6.75
C LEU A 138 8.68 10.45 -5.75
N VAL A 139 9.74 9.63 -5.76
CA VAL A 139 9.81 8.41 -4.97
C VAL A 139 10.09 8.74 -3.51
N LYS A 140 9.29 8.16 -2.61
CA LYS A 140 9.32 8.44 -1.17
C LYS A 140 9.93 7.33 -0.33
N LEU A 141 10.62 6.38 -0.96
CA LEU A 141 11.20 5.24 -0.25
C LEU A 141 12.44 5.64 0.56
N PRO A 142 12.58 5.12 1.80
CA PRO A 142 13.83 5.25 2.56
C PRO A 142 15.00 4.66 1.78
N HIS A 143 16.22 5.18 2.01
CA HIS A 143 17.41 4.81 1.22
C HIS A 143 17.64 3.30 1.10
N GLN A 144 17.49 2.54 2.19
CA GLN A 144 17.69 1.08 2.18
C GLN A 144 16.67 0.36 1.27
N THR A 145 15.43 0.84 1.27
CA THR A 145 14.33 0.29 0.48
C THR A 145 14.37 0.76 -0.97
N LEU A 146 14.85 1.99 -1.21
CA LEU A 146 15.00 2.59 -2.52
C LEU A 146 15.92 1.76 -3.42
N GLU A 147 17.05 1.28 -2.91
CA GLU A 147 17.98 0.44 -3.68
C GLU A 147 17.35 -0.89 -4.11
N VAL A 148 16.49 -1.47 -3.26
CA VAL A 148 15.74 -2.68 -3.60
C VAL A 148 14.72 -2.39 -4.70
N ALA A 149 13.96 -1.29 -4.56
CA ALA A 149 12.98 -0.87 -5.54
C ALA A 149 13.63 -0.58 -6.90
N LYS A 150 14.74 0.17 -6.95
CA LYS A 150 15.48 0.44 -8.20
C LYS A 150 15.92 -0.83 -8.91
N LYS A 151 16.52 -1.79 -8.19
CA LYS A 151 16.94 -3.07 -8.78
C LYS A 151 15.77 -3.86 -9.34
N LEU A 152 14.65 -3.91 -8.62
CA LEU A 152 13.44 -4.60 -9.09
C LEU A 152 12.85 -3.90 -10.32
N SER A 153 12.68 -2.58 -10.27
CA SER A 153 12.14 -1.77 -11.37
C SER A 153 12.98 -1.84 -12.64
N GLN A 154 14.31 -1.88 -12.53
CA GLN A 154 15.22 -1.89 -13.69
C GLN A 154 15.41 -3.28 -14.32
N HIS A 155 15.32 -4.35 -13.54
CA HIS A 155 15.75 -5.68 -13.99
C HIS A 155 14.67 -6.76 -13.97
N VAL A 156 13.58 -6.54 -13.23
CA VAL A 156 12.60 -7.61 -12.93
C VAL A 156 11.19 -7.21 -13.32
N LEU A 157 10.73 -6.05 -12.88
CA LEU A 157 9.35 -5.60 -12.98
C LEU A 157 9.09 -4.81 -14.26
N THR A 158 7.87 -4.90 -14.75
CA THR A 158 7.31 -4.03 -15.81
C THR A 158 6.01 -3.42 -15.28
N LEU A 159 5.51 -2.33 -15.87
CA LEU A 159 4.25 -1.69 -15.41
C LEU A 159 3.08 -2.69 -15.34
N PRO A 160 2.81 -3.54 -16.35
CA PRO A 160 1.74 -4.53 -16.26
C PRO A 160 1.93 -5.55 -15.13
N MET A 161 3.17 -5.93 -14.83
CA MET A 161 3.46 -6.82 -13.70
C MET A 161 3.22 -6.14 -12.36
N VAL A 162 3.60 -4.88 -12.23
CA VAL A 162 3.35 -4.08 -11.03
C VAL A 162 1.85 -3.91 -10.79
N GLU A 163 1.08 -3.59 -11.83
CA GLU A 163 -0.37 -3.49 -11.77
C GLU A 163 -1.02 -4.81 -11.34
N ALA A 164 -0.62 -5.93 -11.95
CA ALA A 164 -1.12 -7.25 -11.57
C ALA A 164 -0.81 -7.59 -10.10
N LEU A 165 0.42 -7.33 -9.63
CA LEU A 165 0.81 -7.55 -8.24
C LEU A 165 0.01 -6.67 -7.27
N ILE A 166 -0.17 -5.38 -7.59
CA ILE A 166 -0.98 -4.48 -6.75
C ILE A 166 -2.41 -5.00 -6.63
N ASN A 167 -3.04 -5.40 -7.74
CA ASN A 167 -4.39 -5.95 -7.72
C ASN A 167 -4.47 -7.22 -6.85
N GLU A 168 -3.51 -8.14 -6.97
CA GLU A 168 -3.46 -9.34 -6.11
C GLU A 168 -3.36 -8.99 -4.62
N LEU A 169 -2.51 -8.02 -4.26
CA LEU A 169 -2.37 -7.58 -2.86
C LEU A 169 -3.61 -6.84 -2.34
N GLU A 170 -4.28 -6.05 -3.18
CA GLU A 170 -5.53 -5.37 -2.83
C GLU A 170 -6.67 -6.37 -2.58
N GLN A 171 -6.80 -7.40 -3.42
CA GLN A 171 -7.77 -8.49 -3.19
C GLN A 171 -7.44 -9.27 -1.92
N ALA A 172 -6.17 -9.59 -1.69
CA ALA A 172 -5.76 -10.24 -0.45
C ALA A 172 -6.10 -9.39 0.78
N HIS A 173 -5.86 -8.08 0.72
CA HIS A 173 -6.19 -7.16 1.80
C HIS A 173 -7.70 -7.17 2.09
N TYR A 174 -8.52 -7.11 1.04
CA TYR A 174 -9.97 -7.22 1.15
C TYR A 174 -10.42 -8.55 1.77
N HIS A 175 -9.83 -9.68 1.37
CA HIS A 175 -10.16 -10.99 1.91
C HIS A 175 -9.80 -11.15 3.39
N ILE A 176 -8.67 -10.58 3.84
CA ILE A 176 -8.31 -10.55 5.27
C ILE A 176 -9.38 -9.79 6.08
N GLU A 177 -9.91 -8.68 5.58
CA GLU A 177 -10.99 -7.93 6.24
C GLU A 177 -12.27 -8.77 6.36
N ARG A 178 -12.50 -9.71 5.43
CA ARG A 178 -13.65 -10.63 5.45
C ARG A 178 -13.37 -11.95 6.17
N ASN A 179 -12.34 -12.02 7.01
CA ASN A 179 -11.97 -13.20 7.80
C ASN A 179 -11.58 -14.43 6.95
N ALA A 180 -10.95 -14.22 5.80
CA ALA A 180 -10.34 -15.33 5.05
C ALA A 180 -9.28 -16.05 5.88
N ASN A 181 -9.06 -17.33 5.60
CA ASN A 181 -7.99 -18.11 6.23
C ASN A 181 -6.61 -17.58 5.76
N PRO A 182 -5.77 -17.03 6.66
CA PRO A 182 -4.53 -16.39 6.24
C PRO A 182 -3.55 -17.34 5.55
N LYS A 183 -3.45 -18.61 6.00
CA LYS A 183 -2.52 -19.58 5.41
C LYS A 183 -2.85 -19.84 3.94
N ILE A 184 -4.12 -20.13 3.65
CA ILE A 184 -4.58 -20.41 2.29
C ILE A 184 -4.42 -19.17 1.41
N LEU A 185 -4.82 -18.01 1.93
CA LEU A 185 -4.75 -16.75 1.19
C LEU A 185 -3.31 -16.38 0.83
N PHE A 186 -2.40 -16.34 1.82
CA PHE A 186 -1.02 -15.94 1.56
C PHE A 186 -0.26 -16.96 0.72
N LEU A 187 -0.60 -18.25 0.81
CA LEU A 187 -0.05 -19.26 -0.10
C LEU A 187 -0.49 -19.01 -1.54
N ASP A 188 -1.78 -18.74 -1.78
CA ASP A 188 -2.28 -18.43 -3.13
C ASP A 188 -1.60 -17.18 -3.70
N VAL A 189 -1.54 -16.09 -2.92
CA VAL A 189 -0.85 -14.85 -3.33
C VAL A 189 0.63 -15.12 -3.63
N SER A 190 1.31 -15.93 -2.82
CA SER A 190 2.71 -16.33 -3.08
C SER A 190 2.88 -17.03 -4.43
N LEU A 191 1.94 -17.90 -4.80
CA LEU A 191 1.95 -18.57 -6.09
C LEU A 191 1.66 -17.60 -7.25
N GLN A 192 0.78 -16.62 -7.06
CA GLN A 192 0.57 -15.56 -8.05
C GLN A 192 1.82 -14.70 -8.24
N ILE A 193 2.51 -14.33 -7.15
CA ILE A 193 3.78 -13.63 -7.20
C ILE A 193 4.81 -14.41 -8.04
N VAL A 194 4.93 -15.74 -7.85
CA VAL A 194 5.81 -16.57 -8.67
C VAL A 194 5.41 -16.54 -10.14
N LYS A 195 4.12 -16.71 -10.46
CA LYS A 195 3.62 -16.66 -11.86
C LYS A 195 3.96 -15.33 -12.53
N ILE A 196 3.70 -14.21 -11.85
CA ILE A 196 3.93 -12.88 -12.39
C ILE A 196 5.43 -12.59 -12.50
N ILE A 197 6.21 -12.79 -11.43
CA ILE A 197 7.61 -12.38 -11.39
C ILE A 197 8.54 -13.35 -12.13
N LYS A 198 8.43 -14.65 -11.83
CA LYS A 198 9.36 -15.65 -12.38
C LYS A 198 8.95 -16.10 -13.77
N PHE A 199 7.67 -16.42 -13.94
CA PHE A 199 7.16 -16.95 -15.21
C PHE A 199 6.61 -15.87 -16.15
N LYS A 200 6.62 -14.59 -15.73
CA LYS A 200 6.13 -13.45 -16.52
C LYS A 200 4.72 -13.67 -17.06
N THR A 201 3.90 -14.38 -16.29
CA THR A 201 2.52 -14.73 -16.64
C THR A 201 1.58 -13.75 -15.96
N LEU A 202 0.86 -12.97 -16.74
CA LEU A 202 -0.13 -12.02 -16.24
C LEU A 202 -1.52 -12.67 -16.18
N PRO A 203 -2.37 -12.29 -15.21
CA PRO A 203 -3.77 -12.70 -15.19
C PRO A 203 -4.50 -12.31 -16.47
N THR A 204 -5.44 -13.14 -16.93
CA THR A 204 -6.24 -12.87 -18.12
C THR A 204 -7.15 -11.66 -17.87
N GLY A 205 -6.80 -10.50 -18.46
CA GLY A 205 -7.56 -9.25 -18.31
C GLY A 205 -6.71 -7.98 -18.34
N THR A 206 -5.41 -8.06 -18.07
CA THR A 206 -4.49 -6.90 -18.01
C THR A 206 -3.99 -6.44 -19.41
N GLN A 207 -4.48 -7.03 -20.50
CA GLN A 207 -4.00 -6.77 -21.87
C GLN A 207 -4.77 -5.68 -22.64
N TYR A 208 -5.78 -5.03 -22.04
CA TYR A 208 -6.74 -4.20 -22.79
C TYR A 208 -6.60 -2.67 -22.61
N ILE A 209 -5.44 -2.13 -22.23
CA ILE A 209 -5.34 -0.67 -22.02
C ILE A 209 -4.42 0.07 -23.00
N TYR A 210 -3.63 -0.62 -23.84
CA TYR A 210 -2.86 0.06 -24.88
C TYR A 210 -2.82 -0.77 -26.18
N GLY A 211 -3.82 -0.52 -27.02
CA GLY A 211 -3.84 -0.89 -28.44
C GLY A 211 -4.22 0.34 -29.27
#